data_AF-A0A922ABI4-F1
#
_entry.id   AF-A0A922ABI4-F1
#
_cell.length_a   1.000
_cell.length_b   1.000
_cell.length_c   1.000
_cell.angle_alpha   90.00
_cell.angle_beta   90.00
_cell.angle_gamma   90.00
#
_symmetry.space_group_name_H-M   'P 1'
#
loop_
_entity.id
_entity.type
_entity.pdbx_description
1 polymer ?
#
loop_
_entity_poly.entity_id
_entity_poly.type
_entity_poly.pdbx_seq_one_letter_code
_entity_poly.pdbx_strand_id
1 'polypeptide(L)'
;MIPNKDWFGTYRLVNCSSVLMGNDALCKIIGIGNIRIKMFDGVVRTLCNVRHIPNLRKNMISLGTLDCNRYSYKSVSEVIKVSKGVLTMMKGQKLSGNIYILQVTTVAKMKKYNITNHWKKVVASHFLASTVR
;
A
#
# COMPACT_ATOMS: atom_id res chain seq x y z
N MET A 1 4.00 -2.31 6.55
CA MET A 1 5.28 -2.38 5.83
C MET A 1 5.00 -2.90 4.43
N ILE A 2 5.60 -2.29 3.41
CA ILE A 2 5.29 -2.56 2.00
C ILE A 2 6.58 -2.56 1.17
N PRO A 3 6.75 -3.46 0.19
CA PRO A 3 7.91 -3.46 -0.69
C PRO A 3 7.72 -2.63 -1.97
N ASN A 4 6.47 -2.38 -2.39
CA ASN A 4 6.19 -1.64 -3.62
C ASN A 4 6.03 -0.14 -3.35
N LYS A 5 6.94 0.67 -3.89
CA LYS A 5 6.91 2.14 -3.79
C LYS A 5 5.71 2.79 -4.50
N ASP A 6 5.20 2.19 -5.58
CA ASP A 6 4.16 2.81 -6.43
C ASP A 6 2.77 2.86 -5.78
N TRP A 7 2.59 2.14 -4.67
CA TRP A 7 1.37 2.16 -3.88
C TRP A 7 1.28 3.35 -2.93
N PHE A 8 2.37 4.09 -2.74
CA PHE A 8 2.42 5.24 -1.86
C PHE A 8 1.79 6.48 -2.50
N GLY A 9 0.76 7.01 -1.85
CA GLY A 9 0.13 8.28 -2.21
C GLY A 9 0.98 9.48 -1.77
N THR A 10 1.55 9.40 -0.58
CA THR A 10 2.59 10.30 -0.06
C THR A 10 3.84 9.47 0.20
N TYR A 11 5.03 10.05 0.03
CA TYR A 11 6.28 9.33 0.22
C TYR A 11 7.40 10.28 0.63
N ARG A 12 8.09 9.95 1.72
CA ARG A 12 9.30 10.63 2.20
C ARG A 12 10.42 9.62 2.35
N LEU A 13 11.59 9.94 1.82
CA LEU A 13 12.80 9.12 1.99
C LEU A 13 13.28 9.20 3.45
N VAL A 14 13.78 8.07 3.96
CA VAL A 14 14.43 7.99 5.27
C VAL A 14 15.69 7.12 5.12
N ASN A 15 16.81 7.54 5.71
CA ASN A 15 18.12 6.97 5.36
C ASN A 15 18.80 6.16 6.49
N CYS A 16 18.23 6.13 7.70
CA CYS A 16 18.93 5.63 8.89
C CYS A 16 18.06 4.74 9.80
N SER A 17 17.09 4.00 9.24
CA SER A 17 16.22 3.13 10.03
C SER A 17 16.13 1.72 9.44
N SER A 18 16.06 0.74 10.33
CA SER A 18 15.88 -0.67 10.00
C SER A 18 14.86 -1.29 10.93
N VAL A 19 14.30 -2.42 10.53
CA VAL A 19 13.44 -3.27 11.38
C VAL A 19 14.06 -4.65 11.50
N LEU A 20 14.08 -5.19 12.72
CA LEU A 20 14.44 -6.58 12.97
C LEU A 20 13.24 -7.45 12.60
N MET A 21 13.45 -8.41 11.70
CA MET A 21 12.42 -9.34 11.26
C MET A 21 12.36 -10.56 12.18
N GLY A 22 11.30 -11.38 12.07
CA GLY A 22 11.14 -12.59 12.90
C GLY A 22 12.19 -13.68 12.65
N ASN A 23 13.04 -13.53 11.63
CA ASN A 23 14.19 -14.37 11.35
C ASN A 23 15.53 -13.67 11.65
N ASP A 24 15.50 -12.65 12.51
CA ASP A 24 16.64 -11.82 12.93
C ASP A 24 17.33 -11.02 11.82
N ALA A 25 16.81 -11.07 10.59
CA ALA A 25 17.32 -10.26 9.50
C ALA A 25 16.99 -8.78 9.74
N LEU A 26 17.98 -7.90 9.60
CA LEU A 26 17.78 -6.46 9.59
C LEU A 26 17.33 -6.00 8.20
N CYS A 27 16.11 -5.47 8.13
CA CYS A 27 15.55 -4.93 6.90
C CYS A 27 15.60 -3.40 6.90
N LYS A 28 16.30 -2.81 5.92
CA LYS A 28 16.41 -1.35 5.77
C LYS A 28 15.07 -0.73 5.37
N ILE A 29 14.66 0.30 6.09
CA ILE A 29 13.52 1.15 5.75
C ILE A 29 14.08 2.32 4.93
N ILE A 30 13.65 2.44 3.68
CA ILE A 30 14.15 3.51 2.79
C ILE A 30 13.12 4.62 2.55
N GLY A 31 11.91 4.45 3.06
CA GLY A 31 10.87 5.46 2.96
C GLY A 31 9.71 5.23 3.90
N ILE A 32 8.95 6.29 4.13
CA ILE A 32 7.72 6.26 4.90
C ILE A 32 6.66 7.04 4.12
N GLY A 33 5.43 6.56 4.12
CA GLY A 33 4.36 7.25 3.46
C GLY A 33 2.99 6.68 3.75
N ASN A 34 1.99 7.24 3.09
CA ASN A 34 0.61 6.81 3.24
C ASN A 34 0.20 5.95 2.05
N ILE A 35 -0.51 4.87 2.32
CA ILE A 35 -1.08 4.00 1.28
C ILE A 35 -2.59 3.88 1.45
N ARG A 36 -3.28 3.62 0.35
CA ARG A 36 -4.73 3.43 0.32
C ARG A 36 -5.05 1.95 0.22
N ILE A 37 -6.00 1.48 1.01
CA ILE A 37 -6.44 0.08 1.03
C ILE A 37 -7.96 0.04 0.95
N LYS A 38 -8.49 -0.77 0.04
CA LYS A 38 -9.89 -1.18 0.05
C LYS A 38 -10.08 -2.30 1.06
N MET A 39 -10.90 -2.02 2.07
CA MET A 39 -11.20 -2.89 3.20
C MET A 39 -12.33 -3.88 2.86
N PHE A 40 -12.65 -4.80 3.80
CA PHE A 40 -13.71 -5.80 3.59
C PHE A 40 -15.10 -5.19 3.41
N ASP A 41 -15.36 -4.04 4.04
CA ASP A 41 -16.58 -3.23 3.88
C ASP A 41 -16.66 -2.52 2.51
N GLY A 42 -15.67 -2.71 1.64
CA GLY A 42 -15.57 -2.05 0.34
C GLY A 42 -15.07 -0.61 0.40
N VAL A 43 -14.88 -0.04 1.60
CA VAL A 43 -14.45 1.35 1.78
C VAL A 43 -12.94 1.46 1.63
N VAL A 44 -12.49 2.48 0.91
CA VAL A 44 -11.07 2.79 0.78
C VAL A 44 -10.63 3.65 1.95
N ARG A 45 -9.66 3.16 2.73
CA ARG A 45 -9.09 3.85 3.88
C ARG A 45 -7.60 4.07 3.68
N THR A 46 -7.06 5.11 4.32
CA THR A 46 -5.64 5.42 4.29
C THR A 46 -4.95 4.82 5.50
N LEU A 47 -3.89 4.03 5.29
CA LEU A 47 -2.93 3.71 6.34
C LEU A 47 -1.80 4.73 6.31
N CYS A 48 -1.56 5.37 7.45
CA CYS A 48 -0.52 6.37 7.61
C CYS A 48 0.78 5.73 8.12
N ASN A 49 1.90 6.44 7.91
CA ASN A 49 3.22 6.06 8.45
C ASN A 49 3.66 4.63 8.06
N VAL A 50 3.32 4.21 6.85
CA VAL A 50 3.69 2.89 6.34
C VAL A 50 5.15 2.90 5.90
N ARG A 51 5.93 1.98 6.48
CA ARG A 51 7.35 1.80 6.16
C ARG A 51 7.53 1.08 4.82
N HIS A 52 8.33 1.66 3.94
CA HIS A 52 8.76 1.07 2.67
C HIS A 52 10.07 0.29 2.88
N ILE A 53 10.01 -1.01 2.61
CA ILE A 53 11.09 -1.97 2.81
C ILE A 53 11.19 -2.83 1.54
N PRO A 54 12.09 -2.47 0.60
CA PRO A 54 12.18 -3.11 -0.72
C PRO A 54 12.48 -4.61 -0.64
N ASN A 55 13.21 -5.03 0.39
CA ASN A 55 13.64 -6.42 0.56
C ASN A 55 12.52 -7.35 1.06
N LEU A 56 11.31 -6.84 1.36
CA LEU A 56 10.18 -7.68 1.71
C LEU A 56 9.58 -8.36 0.47
N ARG A 57 9.22 -9.63 0.60
CA ARG A 57 8.51 -10.37 -0.47
C ARG A 57 7.01 -10.07 -0.51
N LYS A 58 6.41 -9.70 0.62
CA LYS A 58 4.97 -9.47 0.78
C LYS A 58 4.70 -8.26 1.69
N ASN A 59 3.50 -7.70 1.58
CA ASN A 59 3.00 -6.69 2.50
C ASN A 59 2.81 -7.29 3.90
N MET A 60 3.09 -6.50 4.93
CA MET A 60 2.90 -6.92 6.32
C MET A 60 2.24 -5.81 7.13
N ILE A 61 1.27 -6.19 7.98
CA ILE A 61 0.67 -5.33 9.00
C ILE A 61 0.99 -5.97 10.35
N SER A 62 1.73 -5.28 11.21
CA SER A 62 2.02 -5.80 12.54
C SER A 62 0.81 -5.63 13.45
N LEU A 63 0.62 -6.56 14.40
CA LEU A 63 -0.44 -6.46 15.41
C LEU A 63 -0.28 -5.19 16.25
N GLY A 64 0.94 -4.82 16.62
CA GLY A 64 1.20 -3.53 17.29
C GLY A 64 0.75 -2.32 16.48
N THR A 65 0.81 -2.38 15.14
CA THR A 65 0.26 -1.30 14.30
C THR A 65 -1.27 -1.25 14.38
N LEU A 66 -1.94 -2.41 14.37
CA LEU A 66 -3.40 -2.48 14.54
C LEU A 66 -3.81 -1.90 15.90
N ASP A 67 -3.10 -2.31 16.96
CA ASP A 67 -3.34 -1.86 18.33
C ASP A 67 -3.16 -0.34 18.48
N CYS A 68 -2.03 0.22 18.03
CA CYS A 68 -1.81 1.67 18.03
C CYS A 68 -2.89 2.45 17.25
N ASN A 69 -3.55 1.82 16.27
CA ASN A 69 -4.62 2.43 15.48
C ASN A 69 -6.04 2.12 16.01
N ARG A 70 -6.14 1.55 17.22
CA ARG A 70 -7.37 1.18 17.92
C ARG A 70 -8.21 0.17 17.16
N TYR A 71 -7.55 -0.78 16.49
CA TYR A 71 -8.22 -1.95 15.94
C TYR A 71 -8.16 -3.09 16.95
N SER A 72 -9.28 -3.80 17.13
CA SER A 72 -9.30 -5.09 17.78
C SER A 72 -9.10 -6.20 16.75
N TYR A 73 -8.57 -7.33 17.17
CA TYR A 73 -8.43 -8.50 16.32
C TYR A 73 -8.80 -9.76 17.10
N LYS A 74 -9.55 -10.66 16.45
CA LYS A 74 -9.94 -11.95 17.00
C LYS A 74 -9.72 -13.02 15.95
N SER A 75 -9.13 -14.15 16.35
CA SER A 75 -9.04 -15.33 15.51
C SER A 75 -9.89 -16.45 16.11
N VAL A 76 -10.76 -17.05 15.29
CA VAL A 76 -11.59 -18.21 15.65
C VAL A 76 -11.65 -19.10 14.42
N SER A 77 -11.43 -20.40 14.62
CA SER A 77 -11.49 -21.41 13.54
C SER A 77 -10.70 -20.97 12.31
N GLU A 78 -9.44 -20.58 12.52
CA GLU A 78 -8.48 -20.20 11.47
C GLU A 78 -8.85 -18.94 10.66
N VAL A 79 -9.89 -18.21 11.08
CA VAL A 79 -10.29 -16.94 10.47
C VAL A 79 -9.96 -15.80 11.42
N ILE A 80 -9.16 -14.84 10.95
CA ILE A 80 -8.92 -13.57 11.66
C ILE A 80 -9.93 -12.52 11.21
N LYS A 81 -10.52 -11.81 12.18
CA LYS A 81 -11.29 -10.59 11.96
C LYS A 81 -10.59 -9.44 12.64
N VAL A 82 -10.39 -8.35 11.91
CA VAL A 82 -9.88 -7.09 12.44
C VAL A 82 -11.03 -6.08 12.42
N SER A 83 -11.33 -5.50 13.57
CA SER A 83 -12.49 -4.62 13.77
C SER A 83 -12.09 -3.28 14.36
N LYS A 84 -12.93 -2.27 14.16
CA LYS A 84 -12.82 -0.98 14.84
C LYS A 84 -14.19 -0.64 15.42
N GLY A 85 -14.32 -0.74 16.74
CA GLY A 85 -15.63 -0.81 17.39
C GLY A 85 -16.41 -2.04 16.90
N VAL A 86 -17.66 -1.85 16.52
CA VAL A 86 -18.55 -2.92 16.04
C VAL A 86 -18.32 -3.32 14.57
N LEU A 87 -17.57 -2.52 13.81
CA LEU A 87 -17.38 -2.71 12.38
C LEU A 87 -16.20 -3.66 12.10
N THR A 88 -16.44 -4.72 11.33
CA THR A 88 -15.38 -5.57 10.79
C THR A 88 -14.74 -4.89 9.59
N MET A 89 -13.45 -4.56 9.71
CA MET A 89 -12.70 -3.79 8.73
C MET A 89 -11.90 -4.71 7.80
N MET A 90 -11.34 -5.80 8.33
CA MET A 90 -10.59 -6.78 7.54
C MET A 90 -10.94 -8.19 7.99
N LYS A 91 -10.88 -9.12 7.04
CA LYS A 91 -10.93 -10.56 7.30
C LYS A 91 -9.68 -11.21 6.74
N GLY A 92 -9.29 -12.34 7.29
CA GLY A 92 -8.20 -13.12 6.74
C GLY A 92 -8.29 -14.59 7.12
N GLN A 93 -7.54 -15.40 6.40
CA GLN A 93 -7.44 -16.83 6.64
C GLN A 93 -6.03 -17.18 7.10
N LYS A 94 -5.94 -18.11 8.03
CA LYS A 94 -4.67 -18.69 8.48
C LYS A 94 -4.12 -19.59 7.38
N LEU A 95 -2.82 -19.50 7.15
CA LEU A 95 -2.05 -20.42 6.31
C LEU A 95 -1.15 -21.30 7.16
N SER A 96 -0.49 -22.27 6.49
CA SER A 96 0.64 -23.00 7.06
C SER A 96 1.71 -22.02 7.59
N GLY A 97 2.34 -22.40 8.70
CA GLY A 97 3.30 -21.53 9.40
C GLY A 97 2.66 -20.45 10.28
N ASN A 98 1.37 -20.57 10.61
CA ASN A 98 0.65 -19.67 11.52
C ASN A 98 0.57 -18.20 11.07
N ILE A 99 0.67 -17.95 9.76
CA ILE A 99 0.56 -16.61 9.16
C ILE A 99 -0.86 -16.39 8.65
N TYR A 100 -1.42 -15.20 8.87
CA TYR A 100 -2.72 -14.82 8.30
C TYR A 100 -2.54 -14.00 7.02
N ILE A 101 -3.28 -14.35 5.98
CA ILE A 101 -3.45 -13.49 4.80
C ILE A 101 -4.75 -12.73 4.94
N LEU A 102 -4.64 -11.39 4.96
CA LEU A 102 -5.79 -10.50 4.98
C LEU A 102 -6.35 -10.31 3.57
N GLN A 103 -7.68 -10.41 3.45
CA GLN A 103 -8.46 -10.13 2.25
C GLN A 103 -8.69 -8.62 2.14
N VAL A 104 -7.65 -7.90 1.72
CA VAL A 104 -7.66 -6.46 1.47
C VAL A 104 -6.93 -6.16 0.17
N THR A 105 -7.28 -5.06 -0.50
CA THR A 105 -6.66 -4.68 -1.78
C THR A 105 -5.97 -3.34 -1.66
N THR A 106 -4.68 -3.27 -2.02
CA THR A 106 -3.97 -1.99 -2.11
C THR A 106 -4.44 -1.23 -3.34
N VAL A 107 -4.80 0.04 -3.17
CA VAL A 107 -5.23 0.92 -4.26
C VAL A 107 -4.02 1.70 -4.74
N ALA A 108 -3.57 1.41 -5.98
CA ALA A 108 -2.43 2.09 -6.58
C ALA A 108 -2.71 3.58 -6.82
N LYS A 109 -1.64 4.37 -6.88
CA LYS A 109 -1.74 5.79 -7.22
C LYS A 109 -2.23 5.93 -8.67
N MET A 110 -3.24 6.77 -8.89
CA MET A 110 -3.59 7.19 -10.25
C MET A 110 -2.43 8.01 -10.83
N LYS A 111 -1.89 7.56 -11.98
CA LYS A 111 -0.95 8.38 -12.75
C LYS A 111 -1.73 9.59 -13.27
N LYS A 112 -1.38 10.80 -12.82
CA LYS A 112 -1.86 12.03 -13.48
C LYS A 112 -1.20 12.10 -14.85
N TYR A 113 -1.95 11.80 -15.90
CA TYR A 113 -1.54 12.11 -17.27
C TYR A 113 -1.88 13.57 -17.56
N ASN A 114 -0.85 14.39 -17.87
CA ASN A 114 -1.07 15.74 -18.37
C ASN A 114 -1.53 15.65 -19.83
N ILE A 115 -2.84 15.70 -20.04
CA ILE A 115 -3.51 15.65 -21.35
C ILE A 115 -2.96 16.76 -22.28
N THR A 116 -2.54 17.89 -21.71
CA THR A 116 -1.94 19.03 -22.43
C THR A 116 -0.72 18.67 -23.27
N ASN A 117 0.11 17.71 -22.85
CA ASN A 117 1.29 17.31 -23.65
C ASN A 117 0.93 16.42 -24.85
N HIS A 118 -0.18 15.68 -24.76
CA HIS A 118 -0.66 14.87 -25.87
C HIS A 118 -1.26 15.76 -26.97
N TRP A 119 -2.11 16.73 -26.60
CA TRP A 119 -2.63 17.71 -27.56
C TRP A 119 -1.53 18.56 -28.18
N LYS A 120 -0.52 18.99 -27.41
CA LYS A 120 0.64 19.71 -28.00
C LYS A 120 1.37 18.89 -29.06
N LYS A 121 1.52 17.56 -28.87
CA LYS A 121 2.11 16.68 -29.89
C LYS A 121 1.21 16.47 -31.11
N VAL A 122 -0.08 16.25 -30.89
CA VAL A 122 -1.07 16.03 -31.98
C VAL A 122 -1.29 17.29 -32.82
N VAL A 123 -1.28 18.46 -32.18
CA VAL A 123 -1.38 19.76 -32.87
C VAL A 123 -0.08 20.05 -33.63
N ALA A 124 1.10 19.77 -33.04
CA ALA A 124 2.38 19.94 -33.75
C ALA A 124 2.49 19.04 -34.99
N SER A 125 2.00 17.80 -34.95
CA SER A 125 2.00 16.92 -36.13
C SER A 125 1.05 17.39 -37.23
N HIS A 126 -0.08 18.01 -36.88
CA HIS A 126 -0.98 18.62 -37.86
C HIS A 126 -0.39 19.88 -38.52
N PHE A 127 0.32 20.72 -37.76
CA PHE A 127 0.99 21.92 -38.30
C PHE A 127 2.17 21.58 -39.24
N LEU A 128 2.93 20.52 -38.94
CA LEU A 128 4.00 20.06 -39.84
C LEU A 128 3.45 19.49 -41.16
N ALA A 129 2.26 18.86 -41.14
CA ALA A 129 1.63 18.33 -42.35
C ALA A 129 1.03 19.41 -43.27
N SER A 130 0.70 20.60 -42.74
CA SER A 130 0.10 21.69 -43.52
C SER A 130 1.11 22.68 -44.12
N THR A 131 2.41 22.55 -43.79
CA THR A 131 3.47 23.46 -44.26
C THR A 131 4.26 22.88 -45.44
N VAL A 132 3.88 21.70 -45.92
CA VAL A 132 4.38 21.10 -47.17
C VAL A 132 3.24 21.12 -48.19
N ARG A 133 3.00 22.28 -48.78
CA ARG A 133 2.30 22.44 -50.06
C ARG A 133 2.93 23.60 -50.81
#